data_AF-A0A0G8WHE8-F1
#
_entry.id   AF-A0A0G8WHE8-F1
#
_cell.length_a   1.000
_cell.length_b   1.000
_cell.length_c   1.000
_cell.angle_alpha   90.00
_cell.angle_beta   90.00
_cell.angle_gamma   90.00
#
_symmetry.space_group_name_H-M   'P 1'
#
loop_
_entity.id
_entity.type
_entity.pdbx_description
1 polymer ?
#
loop_
_entity_poly.entity_id
_entity_poly.type
_entity_poly.pdbx_seq_one_letter_code
_entity_poly.pdbx_strand_id
1 'polypeptide(L)'
;MTSDQINVDSMVASFFSGLGIRLGLTDALVQRLREGETVLGPAGMLCRVHAQPRNDGVSGFPEVILPLAARELEGDEVVTLLALQEQLLTEYGWRLTMSNLGLLCICPLLLAQTPEDVAATLERGQVVARVVLDALVTQAGSAREAVV
;
A
#
# COMPACT_ATOMS: atom_id res chain seq x y z
N MET A 1 -22.41 -1.96 24.43
CA MET A 1 -21.09 -2.39 23.94
C MET A 1 -20.53 -3.38 24.94
N THR A 2 -20.07 -4.55 24.49
CA THR A 2 -19.52 -5.62 25.34
C THR A 2 -18.05 -5.34 25.69
N SER A 3 -17.57 -5.82 26.83
CA SER A 3 -16.19 -5.59 27.30
C SER A 3 -15.12 -6.06 26.30
N ASP A 4 -15.41 -7.10 25.52
CA ASP A 4 -14.52 -7.61 24.47
C ASP A 4 -14.34 -6.62 23.32
N GLN A 5 -15.40 -5.87 22.94
CA GLN A 5 -15.31 -4.87 21.88
C GLN A 5 -14.43 -3.68 22.31
N ILE A 6 -14.56 -3.25 23.57
CA ILE A 6 -13.75 -2.15 24.13
C ILE A 6 -12.26 -2.51 24.15
N ASN A 7 -11.95 -3.79 24.45
CA ASN A 7 -10.57 -4.28 24.46
C ASN A 7 -9.97 -4.28 23.04
N VAL A 8 -10.71 -4.79 22.05
CA VAL A 8 -10.29 -4.77 20.64
C VAL A 8 -10.06 -3.35 20.13
N ASP A 9 -10.99 -2.43 20.40
CA ASP A 9 -10.86 -1.04 19.95
C ASP A 9 -9.64 -0.34 20.57
N SER A 10 -9.36 -0.61 21.85
CA SER A 10 -8.17 -0.10 22.54
C SER A 10 -6.88 -0.66 21.95
N MET A 11 -6.86 -1.95 21.59
CA MET A 11 -5.70 -2.62 21.01
C MET A 11 -5.38 -2.06 19.62
N VAL A 12 -6.41 -1.90 18.77
CA VAL A 12 -6.28 -1.29 17.45
C VAL A 12 -5.83 0.17 17.57
N ALA A 13 -6.37 0.94 18.51
CA ALA A 13 -5.92 2.30 18.75
C ALA A 13 -4.43 2.37 19.11
N SER A 14 -3.96 1.51 20.02
CA SER A 14 -2.54 1.43 20.39
C SER A 14 -1.65 1.06 19.21
N PHE A 15 -2.09 0.11 18.38
CA PHE A 15 -1.38 -0.29 17.16
C PHE A 15 -1.18 0.89 16.20
N PHE A 16 -2.25 1.63 15.90
CA PHE A 16 -2.18 2.78 14.99
C PHE A 16 -1.41 3.97 15.58
N SER A 17 -1.49 4.20 16.89
CA SER A 17 -0.65 5.20 17.56
C SER A 17 0.84 4.86 17.43
N GLY A 18 1.22 3.60 17.66
CA GLY A 18 2.59 3.13 17.47
C GLY A 18 3.06 3.29 16.03
N LEU A 19 2.19 2.96 15.07
CA LEU A 19 2.46 3.13 13.65
C LEU A 19 2.66 4.61 13.27
N GLY A 20 1.80 5.49 13.79
CA GLY A 20 1.87 6.93 13.58
C GLY A 20 3.20 7.51 14.03
N ILE A 21 3.69 7.12 15.21
CA ILE A 21 5.00 7.54 15.74
C ILE A 21 6.12 7.11 14.78
N ARG A 22 6.11 5.86 14.31
CA ARG A 22 7.15 5.33 13.41
C ARG A 22 7.18 6.04 12.06
N LEU A 23 6.01 6.42 11.54
CA LEU A 23 5.86 7.09 10.26
C LEU A 23 5.94 8.62 10.36
N GLY A 24 6.06 9.19 11.56
CA GLY A 24 6.04 10.64 11.76
C GLY A 24 4.72 11.31 11.38
N LEU A 25 3.60 10.59 11.56
CA LEU A 25 2.26 11.09 11.21
C LEU A 25 1.65 11.91 12.35
N THR A 26 0.80 12.87 11.99
CA THR A 26 -0.03 13.60 12.95
C THR A 26 -1.20 12.75 13.42
N ASP A 27 -1.76 13.05 14.60
CA ASP A 27 -2.92 12.34 15.15
C ASP A 27 -4.11 12.30 14.20
N ALA A 28 -4.32 13.37 13.43
CA ALA A 28 -5.36 13.43 12.40
C ALA A 28 -5.15 12.39 11.29
N LEU A 29 -3.90 12.21 10.83
CA LEU A 29 -3.58 11.20 9.81
C LEU A 29 -3.63 9.78 10.38
N VAL A 30 -3.21 9.59 11.64
CA VAL A 30 -3.35 8.32 12.35
C VAL A 30 -4.81 7.91 12.47
N GLN A 31 -5.69 8.86 12.82
CA GLN A 31 -7.12 8.62 12.93
C GLN A 31 -7.73 8.17 11.60
N ARG A 32 -7.39 8.86 10.51
CA ARG A 32 -7.84 8.52 9.16
C ARG A 32 -7.36 7.14 8.72
N LEU A 33 -6.10 6.80 8.99
CA LEU A 33 -5.57 5.45 8.74
C LEU A 33 -6.35 4.38 9.52
N ARG A 34 -6.66 4.65 10.79
CA ARG A 34 -7.46 3.74 11.64
C ARG A 34 -8.86 3.52 11.10
N GLU A 35 -9.45 4.53 10.47
CA GLU A 35 -10.76 4.46 9.79
C GLU A 35 -10.69 3.75 8.43
N GLY A 36 -9.49 3.30 8.02
CA GLY A 36 -9.27 2.66 6.73
C GLY A 36 -9.24 3.66 5.56
N GLU A 37 -9.04 4.95 5.83
CA GLU A 37 -8.90 5.94 4.78
C GLU A 37 -7.51 5.91 4.14
N THR A 38 -7.43 6.52 2.95
CA THR A 38 -6.18 6.79 2.27
C THR A 38 -5.56 8.09 2.78
N VAL A 39 -4.27 8.04 3.11
CA VAL A 39 -3.46 9.20 3.52
C VAL A 39 -2.22 9.32 2.63
N LEU A 40 -1.55 10.47 2.65
CA LEU A 40 -0.25 10.63 2.02
C LEU A 40 0.82 10.08 2.96
N GLY A 41 1.56 9.06 2.51
CA GLY A 41 2.68 8.49 3.26
C GLY A 41 3.95 9.35 3.18
N PRO A 42 5.00 9.01 3.96
CA PRO A 42 6.21 9.83 4.07
C PRO A 42 6.96 10.08 2.76
N ALA A 43 7.00 9.12 1.82
CA ALA A 43 7.61 9.33 0.50
C ALA A 43 6.66 9.97 -0.54
N GLY A 44 5.56 10.60 -0.10
CA GLY A 44 4.65 11.33 -0.97
C GLY A 44 3.75 10.46 -1.84
N MET A 45 3.55 9.19 -1.48
CA MET A 45 2.60 8.31 -2.17
C MET A 45 1.39 8.01 -1.29
N LEU A 46 0.23 7.88 -1.92
CA LEU A 46 -1.00 7.54 -1.23
C LEU A 46 -0.88 6.13 -0.66
N CYS A 47 -1.27 5.96 0.60
CA CYS A 47 -1.27 4.67 1.25
C CYS A 47 -2.47 4.50 2.17
N ARG A 48 -2.80 3.24 2.42
CA ARG A 48 -3.77 2.79 3.42
C ARG A 48 -3.14 1.67 4.23
N VAL A 49 -3.61 1.47 5.45
CA VAL A 49 -3.20 0.34 6.29
C VAL A 49 -4.42 -0.48 6.64
N HIS A 50 -4.36 -1.76 6.31
CA HIS A 50 -5.38 -2.72 6.66
C HIS A 50 -4.95 -3.41 7.94
N ALA A 51 -5.77 -3.31 8.99
CA ALA A 51 -5.50 -3.93 10.28
C ALA A 51 -6.56 -4.98 10.59
N GLN A 52 -6.13 -6.12 11.12
CA GLN A 52 -6.97 -7.23 11.54
C GLN A 52 -6.64 -7.57 12.99
N PRO A 53 -7.59 -7.35 13.92
CA PRO A 53 -7.48 -7.85 15.28
C PRO A 53 -7.37 -9.38 15.27
N ARG A 54 -6.48 -9.92 16.10
CA ARG A 54 -6.29 -11.35 16.36
C ARG A 54 -6.33 -11.59 17.87
N ASN A 55 -6.40 -12.86 18.28
CA ASN A 55 -6.47 -13.24 19.70
C ASN A 55 -5.25 -12.74 20.51
N ASP A 56 -4.11 -12.54 19.86
CA ASP A 56 -2.81 -12.22 20.44
C ASP A 56 -2.28 -10.83 20.06
N GLY A 57 -3.03 -10.01 19.32
CA GLY A 57 -2.57 -8.71 18.87
C GLY A 57 -3.32 -8.16 17.66
N VAL A 58 -2.68 -7.25 16.94
CA VAL A 58 -3.19 -6.70 15.67
C VAL A 58 -2.16 -6.99 14.60
N SER A 59 -2.57 -7.69 13.56
CA SER A 59 -1.76 -7.85 12.36
C SER A 59 -2.22 -6.85 11.31
N GLY A 60 -1.33 -6.41 10.43
CA GLY A 60 -1.73 -5.52 9.35
C GLY A 60 -0.80 -5.55 8.15
N PHE A 61 -1.24 -4.89 7.09
CA PHE A 61 -0.43 -4.68 5.90
C PHE A 61 -0.71 -3.29 5.29
N PRO A 62 0.31 -2.63 4.74
CA PRO A 62 0.12 -1.43 3.95
C PRO A 62 -0.33 -1.75 2.52
N GLU A 63 -1.21 -0.92 1.99
CA GLU A 63 -1.54 -0.79 0.58
C GLU A 63 -0.93 0.52 0.09
N VAL A 64 -0.08 0.46 -0.95
CA VAL A 64 0.52 1.65 -1.57
C VAL A 64 -0.14 1.87 -2.92
N ILE A 65 -0.80 3.02 -3.08
CA ILE A 65 -1.64 3.34 -4.24
C ILE A 65 -0.81 4.15 -5.23
N LEU A 66 -0.73 3.64 -6.46
CA LEU A 66 -0.07 4.28 -7.58
C LEU A 66 -1.01 5.31 -8.21
N PRO A 67 -0.52 6.46 -8.68
CA PRO A 67 -1.32 7.46 -9.37
C PRO A 67 -1.58 7.06 -10.84
N LEU A 68 -2.07 5.83 -11.06
CA LEU A 68 -2.33 5.27 -12.38
C LEU A 68 -3.58 4.38 -12.32
N ALA A 69 -4.61 4.71 -13.10
CA ALA A 69 -5.81 3.87 -13.22
C ALA A 69 -5.56 2.72 -14.18
N ALA A 70 -6.11 1.54 -13.87
CA ALA A 70 -5.92 0.35 -14.71
C ALA A 70 -6.40 0.54 -16.16
N ARG A 71 -7.40 1.40 -16.37
CA ARG A 71 -7.94 1.75 -17.69
C ARG A 71 -7.01 2.62 -18.55
N GLU A 72 -5.95 3.15 -17.98
CA GLU A 72 -4.96 3.97 -18.69
C GLU A 72 -3.87 3.11 -19.35
N LEU A 73 -3.85 1.80 -19.07
CA LEU A 73 -2.89 0.86 -19.63
C LEU A 73 -3.43 0.21 -20.90
N GLU A 74 -2.66 0.28 -21.98
CA GLU A 74 -3.00 -0.30 -23.28
C GLU A 74 -1.77 -0.97 -23.93
N GLY A 75 -2.00 -1.89 -24.86
CA GLY A 75 -0.94 -2.52 -25.66
C GLY A 75 0.22 -3.11 -24.83
N ASP A 76 1.44 -2.64 -25.11
CA ASP A 76 2.68 -3.13 -24.49
C ASP A 76 2.78 -2.81 -22.99
N GLU A 77 2.03 -1.82 -22.50
CA GLU A 77 1.99 -1.47 -21.08
C GLU A 77 1.30 -2.58 -20.28
N VAL A 78 0.30 -3.26 -20.87
CA VAL A 78 -0.34 -4.43 -20.26
C VAL A 78 0.63 -5.61 -20.19
N VAL A 79 1.47 -5.79 -21.22
CA VAL A 79 2.52 -6.83 -21.20
C VAL A 79 3.54 -6.55 -20.10
N THR A 80 3.96 -5.28 -19.98
CA THR A 80 4.87 -4.82 -18.92
C THR A 80 4.24 -5.01 -17.54
N LEU A 81 2.96 -4.71 -17.38
CA LEU A 81 2.20 -4.93 -16.14
C LEU A 81 2.22 -6.41 -15.71
N LEU A 82 1.99 -7.33 -16.65
CA LEU A 82 1.99 -8.76 -16.37
C LEU A 82 3.38 -9.27 -15.97
N ALA A 83 4.44 -8.81 -16.65
CA ALA A 83 5.82 -9.15 -16.30
C ALA A 83 6.20 -8.62 -14.90
N LEU A 84 5.84 -7.36 -14.60
CA LEU A 84 6.04 -6.79 -13.27
C LEU A 84 5.27 -7.56 -12.20
N GLN A 85 4.02 -7.95 -12.46
CA GLN A 85 3.22 -8.75 -11.53
C GLN A 85 3.87 -10.10 -11.23
N GLU A 86 4.40 -10.80 -12.23
CA GLU A 86 5.13 -12.06 -12.04
C GLU A 86 6.37 -11.85 -11.16
N GLN A 87 7.19 -10.84 -11.46
CA GLN A 87 8.39 -10.54 -10.68
C GLN A 87 8.07 -10.13 -9.24
N LEU A 88 7.06 -9.29 -9.03
CA LEU A 88 6.63 -8.86 -7.70
C LEU A 88 6.18 -10.05 -6.84
N LEU A 89 5.42 -10.98 -7.41
CA LEU A 89 4.93 -12.16 -6.70
C LEU A 89 6.06 -13.14 -6.36
N THR A 90 7.00 -13.34 -7.27
CA THR A 90 8.02 -14.41 -7.16
C THR A 90 9.27 -13.96 -6.42
N GLU A 91 9.72 -12.72 -6.63
CA GLU A 91 10.99 -12.24 -6.09
C GLU A 91 10.81 -11.34 -4.86
N TYR A 92 9.76 -10.51 -4.85
CA TYR A 92 9.62 -9.46 -3.84
C TYR A 92 8.53 -9.72 -2.79
N GLY A 93 7.61 -10.66 -3.04
CA GLY A 93 6.49 -10.95 -2.15
C GLY A 93 5.43 -9.84 -2.13
N TRP A 94 5.22 -9.17 -3.27
CA TRP A 94 4.21 -8.13 -3.46
C TRP A 94 3.23 -8.52 -4.56
N ARG A 95 2.02 -7.96 -4.48
CA ARG A 95 0.97 -8.14 -5.47
C ARG A 95 0.55 -6.78 -5.98
N LEU A 96 0.60 -6.58 -7.29
CA LEU A 96 -0.05 -5.48 -7.99
C LEU A 96 -1.53 -5.81 -8.18
N THR A 97 -2.41 -4.88 -7.81
CA THR A 97 -3.85 -5.07 -7.84
C THR A 97 -4.56 -3.73 -7.98
N MET A 98 -5.88 -3.70 -7.84
CA MET A 98 -6.65 -2.46 -7.84
C MET A 98 -7.07 -2.09 -6.43
N SER A 99 -6.88 -0.82 -6.09
CA SER A 99 -7.44 -0.19 -4.90
C SER A 99 -8.94 0.02 -5.05
N ASN A 100 -9.62 0.31 -3.93
CA ASN A 100 -11.03 0.71 -3.96
C ASN A 100 -11.27 2.09 -4.61
N LEU A 101 -10.21 2.82 -4.98
CA LEU A 101 -10.28 4.07 -5.73
C LEU A 101 -10.24 3.83 -7.25
N GLY A 102 -10.12 2.58 -7.71
CA GLY A 102 -9.96 2.24 -9.13
C GLY A 102 -8.55 2.53 -9.68
N LEU A 103 -7.61 2.85 -8.80
CA LEU A 103 -6.19 3.03 -9.11
C LEU A 103 -5.42 1.75 -8.83
N LEU A 104 -4.33 1.53 -9.56
CA LEU A 104 -3.39 0.45 -9.27
C LEU A 104 -2.79 0.64 -7.87
N CYS A 105 -2.54 -0.45 -7.18
CA CYS A 105 -1.86 -0.46 -5.90
C CYS A 105 -1.01 -1.71 -5.75
N ILE A 106 0.00 -1.64 -4.88
CA ILE A 106 0.73 -2.83 -4.43
C ILE A 106 0.42 -3.12 -2.97
N CYS A 107 0.30 -4.42 -2.67
CA CYS A 107 0.13 -4.94 -1.33
C CYS A 107 1.15 -6.05 -1.07
N PRO A 108 1.75 -6.15 0.12
CA PRO A 108 2.59 -7.29 0.45
C PRO A 108 1.73 -8.55 0.58
N LEU A 109 2.32 -9.71 0.33
CA LEU A 109 1.63 -11.00 0.47
C LEU A 109 1.50 -11.44 1.94
N LEU A 110 2.34 -10.91 2.83
CA LEU A 110 2.41 -11.30 4.24
C LEU A 110 1.91 -10.17 5.15
N LEU A 111 1.22 -10.58 6.22
CA LEU A 111 0.78 -9.69 7.29
C LEU A 111 1.91 -9.48 8.29
N ALA A 112 2.21 -8.23 8.59
CA ALA A 112 3.09 -7.83 9.68
C ALA A 112 2.33 -7.89 11.02
N GLN A 113 3.03 -8.24 12.11
CA GLN A 113 2.41 -8.42 13.43
C GLN A 113 2.65 -7.24 14.38
N THR A 114 3.48 -6.28 13.97
CA THR A 114 3.82 -5.12 14.79
C THR A 114 3.66 -3.83 13.98
N PRO A 115 3.41 -2.69 14.65
CA PRO A 115 3.40 -1.38 13.99
C PRO A 115 4.71 -1.05 13.28
N GLU A 116 5.85 -1.49 13.84
CA GLU A 116 7.17 -1.26 13.28
C GLU A 116 7.39 -2.05 11.99
N ASP A 117 6.97 -3.32 11.97
CA ASP A 117 7.03 -4.14 10.77
C ASP A 117 6.11 -3.60 9.66
N VAL A 118 4.94 -3.06 10.01
CA VAL A 118 4.05 -2.38 9.05
C VAL A 118 4.71 -1.11 8.50
N ALA A 119 5.32 -0.29 9.34
CA ALA A 119 6.02 0.91 8.91
C ALA A 119 7.16 0.59 7.93
N ALA A 120 8.03 -0.36 8.30
CA ALA A 120 9.13 -0.80 7.45
C ALA A 120 8.62 -1.43 6.13
N THR A 121 7.51 -2.16 6.18
CA THR A 121 6.87 -2.71 4.98
C THR A 121 6.31 -1.59 4.10
N LEU A 122 5.72 -0.55 4.68
CA LEU A 122 5.19 0.59 3.95
C LEU A 122 6.30 1.36 3.23
N GLU A 123 7.42 1.62 3.90
CA GLU A 123 8.59 2.27 3.30
C GLU A 123 9.12 1.47 2.11
N ARG A 124 9.29 0.15 2.27
CA ARG A 124 9.67 -0.74 1.15
C ARG A 124 8.64 -0.70 0.03
N GLY A 125 7.35 -0.74 0.36
CA GLY A 125 6.27 -0.62 -0.61
C GLY A 125 6.33 0.68 -1.40
N GLN A 126 6.68 1.80 -0.77
CA GLN A 126 6.83 3.07 -1.48
C GLN A 126 7.98 3.04 -2.50
N VAL A 127 9.08 2.35 -2.19
CA VAL A 127 10.16 2.14 -3.16
C VAL A 127 9.70 1.24 -4.32
N VAL A 128 9.07 0.11 -4.01
CA VAL A 128 8.57 -0.83 -5.03
C VAL A 128 7.54 -0.16 -5.95
N ALA A 129 6.58 0.57 -5.39
CA ALA A 129 5.55 1.25 -6.17
C ALA A 129 6.14 2.34 -7.07
N ARG A 130 7.22 3.02 -6.65
CA ARG A 130 7.93 3.97 -7.51
C ARG A 130 8.54 3.27 -8.72
N VAL A 131 9.27 2.16 -8.50
CA VAL A 131 9.88 1.37 -9.57
C VAL A 131 8.83 0.84 -10.55
N VAL A 132 7.71 0.33 -10.04
CA VAL A 132 6.58 -0.12 -10.87
C VAL A 132 6.01 1.02 -11.69
N LEU A 133 5.76 2.17 -11.08
CA LEU A 133 5.24 3.35 -11.77
C LEU A 133 6.20 3.81 -12.87
N ASP A 134 7.49 3.89 -12.57
CA ASP A 134 8.50 4.32 -13.54
C ASP A 134 8.60 3.34 -14.72
N ALA A 135 8.52 2.03 -14.48
CA ALA A 135 8.52 1.02 -15.52
C ALA A 135 7.30 1.13 -16.45
N LEU A 136 6.11 1.39 -15.90
CA LEU A 136 4.87 1.53 -16.66
C LEU A 136 4.83 2.86 -17.45
N VAL A 137 5.33 3.96 -16.88
CA VAL A 137 5.30 5.29 -17.52
C VAL A 137 6.42 5.47 -18.54
N THR A 138 7.61 4.89 -18.32
CA THR A 138 8.75 5.03 -19.24
C THR A 138 8.48 4.36 -20.60
N GLN A 139 7.73 3.25 -20.62
CA GLN A 139 7.35 2.58 -21.86
C GLN A 139 6.28 3.37 -22.65
N ALA A 140 5.36 4.05 -21.96
CA ALA A 140 4.35 4.91 -22.58
C ALA A 140 4.97 6.12 -23.33
N GLY A 141 6.12 6.60 -22.87
CA GLY A 141 6.89 7.67 -23.54
C GLY A 141 7.59 7.21 -24.82
N SER A 142 8.19 6.01 -24.82
CA SER A 142 8.93 5.49 -25.97
C SER A 142 8.04 5.12 -27.16
N ALA A 143 6.79 4.73 -26.92
CA ALA A 143 5.84 4.41 -27.99
C ALA A 143 5.22 5.65 -28.65
N ARG A 144 5.08 6.76 -27.90
CA ARG A 144 4.50 8.02 -28.42
C ARG A 144 5.46 8.82 -29.30
N GLU A 145 6.77 8.70 -29.12
CA GLU A 145 7.77 9.38 -29.96
C GLU A 145 8.00 8.68 -31.32
N ALA A 146 7.61 7.41 -31.46
CA ALA A 146 7.80 6.66 -32.71
C ALA A 146 6.75 6.99 -33.81
N VAL A 147 5.80 7.90 -33.54
CA VAL A 147 4.70 8.29 -34.46
C VAL A 147 4.71 9.81 -34.72
N VAL A 148 5.89 10.40 -34.87
CA VAL A 148 6.06 11.80 -35.33
C VAL A 148 6.90 11.85 -36.59
#